data_AF-A0A6N8V6D7-F1
#
_entry.id   AF-A0A6N8V6D7-F1
#
_cell.length_a   1.000
_cell.length_b   1.000
_cell.length_c   1.000
_cell.angle_alpha   90.00
_cell.angle_beta   90.00
_cell.angle_gamma   90.00
#
_symmetry.space_group_name_H-M   'P 1'
#
loop_
_entity.id
_entity.type
_entity.pdbx_description
1 polymer ?
#
loop_
_entity_poly.entity_id
_entity_poly.type
_entity_poly.pdbx_seq_one_letter_code
_entity_poly.pdbx_strand_id
1 'polypeptide(L)'
;MIEELGADLDALQAAYERRGLSPAAARREALMRLVPAEESLHELNAQHVPRTARWLKAAGIGGRVERFGAAAAAILAGTAVLTIPAGEAAVQGSLFLWAQALIAALLAANWCRGAAGLWIMGVLPPDVRNLFRARQAGLITGAVSLGGLGALWQGYMGLGTLEASPDLVWHVVRPAVLTGAIGIGAAIFGALGWLALLPRLISDESSERRIETLLTPSRLQRPLDNAVE
;
A
#
# COMPACT_ATOMS: atom_id res chain seq x y z
N MET A 1 -21.01 3.03 -18.42
CA MET A 1 -21.20 3.86 -17.22
C MET A 1 -20.38 5.16 -17.22
N ILE A 2 -19.03 5.16 -17.26
CA ILE A 2 -18.26 6.43 -17.27
C ILE A 2 -18.37 7.17 -18.63
N GLU A 3 -18.35 6.43 -19.74
CA GLU A 3 -18.60 7.00 -21.08
C GLU A 3 -20.04 7.53 -21.23
N GLU A 4 -21.01 6.84 -20.62
CA GLU A 4 -22.40 7.30 -20.57
C GLU A 4 -22.54 8.56 -19.71
N LEU A 5 -21.83 8.65 -18.58
CA LEU A 5 -21.82 9.86 -17.74
C LEU A 5 -21.19 11.06 -18.43
N GLY A 6 -20.13 10.83 -19.23
CA GLY A 6 -19.52 11.86 -20.07
C GLY A 6 -20.46 12.37 -21.15
N ALA A 7 -21.16 11.44 -21.83
CA ALA A 7 -22.17 11.79 -22.83
C ALA A 7 -23.34 12.56 -22.21
N ASP A 8 -23.80 12.19 -21.02
CA ASP A 8 -24.87 12.88 -20.29
C ASP A 8 -24.42 14.28 -19.80
N LEU A 9 -23.18 14.41 -19.36
CA LEU A 9 -22.57 15.70 -18.99
C LEU A 9 -22.53 16.65 -20.18
N ASP A 10 -22.04 16.17 -21.33
CA ASP A 10 -21.94 16.96 -22.56
C ASP A 10 -23.33 17.33 -23.10
N ALA A 11 -24.29 16.40 -23.02
CA ALA A 11 -25.68 16.64 -23.41
C ALA A 11 -26.35 17.70 -22.51
N LEU A 12 -26.16 17.62 -21.19
CA LEU A 12 -26.70 18.60 -20.24
C LEU A 12 -26.02 19.96 -20.40
N GLN A 13 -24.69 20.00 -20.56
CA GLN A 13 -23.95 21.24 -20.82
C GLN A 13 -24.48 21.92 -22.08
N ALA A 14 -24.62 21.19 -23.20
CA ALA A 14 -25.16 21.74 -24.45
C ALA A 14 -26.60 22.25 -24.30
N ALA A 15 -27.42 21.59 -23.48
CA ALA A 15 -28.78 22.04 -23.19
C ALA A 15 -28.83 23.35 -22.38
N TYR A 16 -27.90 23.54 -21.44
CA TYR A 16 -27.79 24.76 -20.65
C TYR A 16 -27.18 25.92 -21.45
N GLU A 17 -26.19 25.66 -22.32
CA GLU A 17 -25.66 26.66 -23.25
C GLU A 17 -26.74 27.18 -24.21
N ARG A 18 -27.61 26.30 -24.73
CA ARG A 18 -28.79 26.71 -25.53
C ARG A 18 -29.79 27.57 -24.78
N ARG A 19 -29.80 27.52 -23.43
CA ARG A 19 -30.62 28.38 -22.57
C ARG A 19 -29.95 29.72 -22.24
N GLY A 20 -28.80 30.02 -22.84
CA GLY A 20 -28.10 31.29 -22.69
C GLY A 20 -27.15 31.35 -21.50
N LEU A 21 -26.87 30.22 -20.84
CA LEU A 21 -25.82 30.15 -19.82
C LEU A 21 -24.45 30.17 -20.51
N SER A 22 -23.49 30.87 -19.90
CA SER A 22 -22.10 30.79 -20.37
C SER A 22 -21.59 29.35 -20.24
N PRO A 23 -20.66 28.90 -21.09
CA PRO A 23 -20.15 27.52 -21.06
C PRO A 23 -19.69 27.08 -19.66
N ALA A 24 -19.07 28.00 -18.91
CA ALA A 24 -18.64 27.77 -17.54
C ALA A 24 -19.81 27.60 -16.56
N ALA A 25 -20.89 28.38 -16.70
CA ALA A 25 -22.08 28.26 -15.85
C ALA A 25 -22.90 27.03 -16.21
N ALA A 26 -23.10 26.76 -17.51
CA ALA A 26 -23.81 25.60 -18.03
C ALA A 26 -23.18 24.28 -17.58
N ARG A 27 -21.85 24.18 -17.63
CA ARG A 27 -21.12 23.01 -17.16
C ARG A 27 -21.19 22.86 -15.64
N ARG A 28 -21.12 23.96 -14.89
CA ARG A 28 -21.25 23.93 -13.42
C ARG A 28 -22.63 23.46 -12.99
N GLU A 29 -23.67 23.87 -13.71
CA GLU A 29 -25.05 23.49 -13.43
C GLU A 29 -25.36 22.05 -13.88
N ALA A 30 -24.79 21.61 -15.01
CA ALA A 30 -24.79 20.20 -15.41
C ALA A 30 -24.07 19.31 -14.39
N LEU A 31 -22.91 19.75 -13.89
CA LEU A 31 -22.15 19.05 -12.85
C LEU A 31 -22.92 18.99 -11.53
N MET A 32 -23.53 20.08 -11.07
CA MET A 32 -24.34 20.08 -9.84
C MET A 32 -25.55 19.14 -9.92
N ARG A 33 -26.03 18.87 -11.14
CA ARG A 33 -27.15 17.96 -11.40
C ARG A 33 -26.71 16.50 -11.54
N LEU A 34 -25.48 16.26 -12.00
CA LEU A 34 -24.89 14.92 -12.22
C LEU A 34 -24.09 14.41 -11.03
N VAL A 35 -23.50 15.29 -10.22
CA VAL A 35 -22.83 14.93 -8.97
C VAL A 35 -23.91 14.55 -7.97
N PRO A 36 -23.99 13.26 -7.56
CA PRO A 36 -24.96 12.85 -6.56
C PRO A 36 -24.69 13.62 -5.26
N ALA A 37 -25.74 14.07 -4.57
CA ALA A 37 -25.64 14.62 -3.23
C ALA A 37 -24.81 13.69 -2.32
N GLU A 38 -24.17 14.24 -1.29
CA GLU A 38 -23.28 13.49 -0.39
C GLU A 38 -23.94 12.20 0.16
N GLU A 39 -25.25 12.24 0.41
CA GLU A 39 -26.09 11.09 0.77
C GLU A 39 -26.21 10.03 -0.35
N SER A 40 -26.34 10.44 -1.60
CA SER A 40 -26.42 9.51 -2.74
C SER A 40 -25.05 8.95 -3.11
N LEU A 41 -23.95 9.66 -2.85
CA LEU A 41 -22.60 9.06 -2.86
C LEU A 41 -22.43 8.02 -1.74
N HIS A 42 -23.00 8.27 -0.56
CA HIS A 42 -23.03 7.30 0.54
C HIS A 42 -23.85 6.06 0.18
N GLU A 43 -25.01 6.22 -0.45
CA GLU A 43 -25.83 5.12 -0.95
C GLU A 43 -25.17 4.38 -2.11
N LEU A 44 -24.53 5.07 -3.07
CA LEU A 44 -23.81 4.42 -4.16
C LEU A 44 -22.63 3.60 -3.65
N ASN A 45 -21.87 4.15 -2.70
CA ASN A 45 -20.82 3.42 -2.00
C ASN A 45 -21.40 2.22 -1.25
N ALA A 46 -22.53 2.38 -0.56
CA ALA A 46 -23.22 1.28 0.13
C ALA A 46 -23.69 0.16 -0.83
N GLN A 47 -24.11 0.52 -2.05
CA GLN A 47 -24.53 -0.43 -3.08
C GLN A 47 -23.34 -1.16 -3.75
N HIS A 48 -22.21 -0.48 -3.92
CA HIS A 48 -21.00 -1.04 -4.54
C HIS A 48 -20.04 -1.71 -3.55
N VAL A 49 -20.36 -1.76 -2.25
CA VAL A 49 -19.56 -2.53 -1.28
C VAL A 49 -19.54 -4.02 -1.70
N PRO A 50 -18.36 -4.65 -1.79
CA PRO A 50 -18.22 -6.08 -2.06
C PRO A 50 -19.15 -6.90 -1.15
N ARG A 51 -19.77 -7.96 -1.69
CA ARG A 51 -20.67 -8.84 -0.91
C ARG A 51 -20.02 -9.33 0.39
N THR A 52 -18.71 -9.60 0.34
CA THR A 52 -17.88 -10.00 1.48
C THR A 52 -17.79 -8.92 2.55
N ALA A 53 -17.53 -7.66 2.19
CA ALA A 53 -17.53 -6.54 3.14
C ALA A 53 -18.92 -6.27 3.72
N ARG A 54 -19.99 -6.39 2.93
CA ARG A 54 -21.36 -6.26 3.43
C ARG A 54 -21.68 -7.32 4.49
N TRP A 55 -21.33 -8.58 4.23
CA TRP A 55 -21.51 -9.65 5.20
C TRP A 55 -20.67 -9.43 6.48
N LEU A 56 -19.40 -9.06 6.34
CA LEU A 56 -18.52 -8.78 7.48
C LEU A 56 -18.96 -7.59 8.34
N LYS A 57 -19.54 -6.56 7.70
CA LYS A 57 -20.11 -5.40 8.38
C LYS A 57 -21.42 -5.78 9.08
N ALA A 58 -22.31 -6.52 8.41
CA ALA A 58 -23.56 -7.01 8.99
C ALA A 58 -23.33 -7.93 10.19
N ALA A 59 -22.27 -8.74 10.15
CA ALA A 59 -21.88 -9.61 11.26
C ALA A 59 -21.09 -8.90 12.37
N GLY A 60 -20.75 -7.60 12.23
CA GLY A 60 -20.01 -6.85 13.25
C GLY A 60 -18.61 -7.39 13.54
N ILE A 61 -18.00 -8.07 12.56
CA ILE A 61 -16.70 -8.76 12.70
C ILE A 61 -15.62 -8.23 11.77
N GLY A 62 -15.93 -7.35 10.81
CA GLY A 62 -14.95 -6.82 9.85
C GLY A 62 -13.64 -6.32 10.49
N GLY A 63 -13.76 -5.44 11.50
CA GLY A 63 -12.59 -4.93 12.22
C GLY A 63 -11.88 -5.95 13.12
N ARG A 64 -12.54 -7.05 13.50
CA ARG A 64 -11.91 -8.16 14.23
C ARG A 64 -11.13 -9.07 13.28
N VAL A 65 -11.72 -9.43 12.14
CA VAL A 65 -11.08 -10.29 11.13
C VAL A 65 -9.79 -9.66 10.60
N GLU A 66 -9.80 -8.34 10.34
CA GLU A 66 -8.58 -7.62 9.95
C GLU A 66 -7.49 -7.70 11.02
N ARG A 67 -7.84 -7.44 12.28
CA ARG A 67 -6.88 -7.48 13.40
C ARG A 67 -6.35 -8.89 13.63
N PHE A 68 -7.21 -9.90 13.61
CA PHE A 68 -6.81 -11.30 13.76
C PHE A 68 -5.95 -11.78 12.59
N GLY A 69 -6.32 -11.43 11.35
CA GLY A 69 -5.55 -11.76 10.16
C GLY A 69 -4.16 -11.12 10.20
N ALA A 70 -4.08 -9.82 10.53
CA ALA A 70 -2.80 -9.13 10.68
C ALA A 70 -1.95 -9.70 11.83
N ALA A 71 -2.57 -10.03 12.97
CA ALA A 71 -1.88 -10.64 14.10
C ALA A 71 -1.37 -12.06 13.77
N ALA A 72 -2.19 -12.89 13.14
CA ALA A 72 -1.80 -14.24 12.72
C ALA A 72 -0.66 -14.19 11.69
N ALA A 73 -0.75 -13.31 10.69
CA ALA A 73 0.31 -13.12 9.71
C ALA A 73 1.61 -12.61 10.35
N ALA A 74 1.51 -11.69 11.32
CA ALA A 74 2.66 -11.20 12.07
C ALA A 74 3.35 -12.32 12.87
N ILE A 75 2.56 -13.14 13.58
CA ILE A 75 3.07 -14.28 14.36
C ILE A 75 3.73 -15.29 13.42
N LEU A 76 3.08 -15.65 12.31
CA LEU A 76 3.63 -16.61 11.35
C LEU A 76 4.91 -16.11 10.69
N ALA A 77 4.98 -14.84 10.28
CA ALA A 77 6.17 -14.27 9.67
C ALA A 77 7.32 -14.15 10.68
N GLY A 78 7.04 -13.68 11.89
CA GLY A 78 8.04 -13.58 12.96
C GLY A 78 8.58 -14.95 13.37
N THR A 79 7.69 -15.94 13.55
CA THR A 79 8.11 -17.31 13.87
C THR A 79 8.91 -17.95 12.73
N ALA A 80 8.50 -17.75 11.47
CA ALA A 80 9.26 -18.24 10.32
C ALA A 80 10.71 -17.74 10.35
N VAL A 81 10.93 -16.43 10.57
CA VAL A 81 12.28 -15.84 10.68
C VAL A 81 13.09 -16.49 11.81
N LEU A 82 12.48 -16.72 12.97
CA LEU A 82 13.15 -17.33 14.12
C LEU A 82 13.46 -18.83 13.92
N THR A 83 12.71 -19.52 13.06
CA THR A 83 12.92 -20.95 12.76
C THR A 83 13.96 -21.20 11.66
N ILE A 84 14.23 -20.23 10.77
CA ILE A 84 15.24 -20.37 9.70
C ILE A 84 16.64 -20.75 10.24
N PRO A 85 17.17 -20.12 11.31
CA PRO A 85 18.45 -20.49 11.89
C PRO A 85 18.35 -21.60 12.94
N ALA A 86 17.35 -22.50 12.87
CA ALA A 86 17.22 -23.61 13.82
C ALA A 86 18.52 -24.43 13.89
N GLY A 87 19.19 -24.37 15.05
CA GLY A 87 20.46 -25.07 15.31
C GLY A 87 21.70 -24.17 15.42
N GLU A 88 21.60 -22.87 15.14
CA GLU A 88 22.72 -21.94 15.33
C GLU A 88 22.50 -20.99 16.52
N ALA A 89 23.01 -21.37 17.69
CA ALA A 89 22.89 -20.59 18.92
C ALA A 89 23.43 -19.15 18.78
N ALA A 90 24.50 -18.96 17.99
CA ALA A 90 25.11 -17.66 17.72
C ALA A 90 24.16 -16.71 16.95
N VAL A 91 23.25 -17.25 16.14
CA VAL A 91 22.24 -16.46 15.42
C VAL A 91 20.99 -16.27 16.29
N GLN A 92 20.56 -17.31 17.03
CA GLN A 92 19.36 -17.28 17.87
C GLN A 92 19.46 -16.31 19.06
N GLY A 93 20.65 -16.14 19.64
CA GLY A 93 20.90 -15.15 20.70
C GLY A 93 21.09 -13.72 20.20
N SER A 94 21.11 -13.49 18.89
CA SER A 94 21.41 -12.18 18.32
C SER A 94 20.21 -11.23 18.43
N LEU A 95 20.45 -10.04 18.98
CA LEU A 95 19.48 -8.94 18.97
C LEU A 95 19.02 -8.58 17.55
N PHE A 96 19.89 -8.75 16.56
CA PHE A 96 19.57 -8.48 15.16
C PHE A 96 18.54 -9.47 14.60
N LEU A 97 18.57 -10.74 15.00
CA LEU A 97 17.59 -11.72 14.55
C LEU A 97 16.19 -11.38 15.10
N TRP A 98 16.11 -11.01 16.38
CA TRP A 98 14.85 -10.57 16.99
C TRP A 98 14.30 -9.30 16.34
N ALA A 99 15.17 -8.33 16.05
CA ALA A 99 14.79 -7.12 15.35
C ALA A 99 14.32 -7.42 13.91
N GLN A 100 14.96 -8.35 13.20
CA GLN A 100 14.51 -8.81 11.89
C GLN A 100 13.16 -9.54 11.95
N ALA A 101 12.95 -10.40 12.95
CA ALA A 101 11.67 -11.08 13.16
C ALA A 101 10.54 -10.06 13.41
N LEU A 102 10.81 -9.01 14.18
CA LEU A 102 9.87 -7.91 14.40
C LEU A 102 9.56 -7.17 13.09
N ILE A 103 10.57 -6.83 12.28
CA ILE A 103 10.34 -6.17 10.99
C ILE A 103 9.52 -7.05 10.05
N ALA A 104 9.83 -8.34 9.95
CA ALA A 104 9.06 -9.28 9.14
C ALA A 104 7.60 -9.38 9.60
N ALA A 105 7.37 -9.43 10.91
CA ALA A 105 6.04 -9.42 11.50
C ALA A 105 5.27 -8.13 11.15
N LEU A 106 5.94 -6.97 11.22
CA LEU A 106 5.36 -5.68 10.85
C LEU A 106 5.07 -5.58 9.36
N LEU A 107 5.94 -6.10 8.49
CA LEU A 107 5.72 -6.17 7.04
C LEU A 107 4.47 -7.01 6.73
N ALA A 108 4.36 -8.20 7.34
CA ALA A 108 3.21 -9.08 7.16
C ALA A 108 1.91 -8.45 7.66
N ALA A 109 1.93 -7.83 8.84
CA ALA A 109 0.78 -7.11 9.40
C ALA A 109 0.36 -5.94 8.50
N ASN A 110 1.32 -5.15 8.02
CA ASN A 110 1.05 -4.01 7.14
C ASN A 110 0.42 -4.51 5.84
N TRP A 111 0.99 -5.54 5.22
CA TRP A 111 0.45 -6.15 4.00
C TRP A 111 -0.97 -6.69 4.18
N CYS A 112 -1.25 -7.43 5.26
CA CYS A 112 -2.59 -7.93 5.54
C CYS A 112 -3.63 -6.81 5.70
N ARG A 113 -3.27 -5.68 6.31
CA ARG A 113 -4.17 -4.52 6.39
C ARG A 113 -4.42 -3.90 5.02
N GLY A 114 -3.38 -3.74 4.20
CA GLY A 114 -3.51 -3.24 2.83
C GLY A 114 -4.38 -4.16 1.96
N ALA A 115 -4.15 -5.47 2.03
CA ALA A 115 -4.94 -6.49 1.35
C ALA A 115 -6.39 -6.52 1.83
N ALA A 116 -6.65 -6.40 3.14
CA ALA A 116 -8.00 -6.30 3.68
C ALA A 116 -8.71 -5.04 3.16
N GLY A 117 -8.06 -3.87 3.18
CA GLY A 117 -8.63 -2.64 2.63
C GLY A 117 -9.01 -2.79 1.15
N LEU A 118 -8.10 -3.29 0.32
CA LEU A 118 -8.31 -3.36 -1.13
C LEU A 118 -9.23 -4.50 -1.57
N TRP A 119 -9.10 -5.70 -0.98
CA TRP A 119 -9.80 -6.89 -1.44
C TRP A 119 -11.08 -7.18 -0.68
N ILE A 120 -11.15 -6.80 0.60
CA ILE A 120 -12.36 -6.97 1.41
C ILE A 120 -13.21 -5.72 1.30
N MET A 121 -12.65 -4.55 1.66
CA MET A 121 -13.40 -3.30 1.73
C MET A 121 -13.56 -2.63 0.37
N GLY A 122 -12.72 -2.98 -0.61
CA GLY A 122 -12.80 -2.51 -1.99
C GLY A 122 -12.28 -1.09 -2.22
N VAL A 123 -11.81 -0.41 -1.16
CA VAL A 123 -11.35 0.98 -1.21
C VAL A 123 -10.21 1.17 -0.22
N LEU A 124 -9.20 1.95 -0.61
CA LEU A 124 -8.14 2.42 0.28
C LEU A 124 -8.04 3.95 0.19
N PRO A 125 -8.43 4.70 1.24
CA PRO A 125 -8.39 6.16 1.22
C PRO A 125 -6.98 6.69 0.91
N PRO A 126 -6.83 7.85 0.24
CA PRO A 126 -5.53 8.38 -0.18
C PRO A 126 -4.56 8.59 0.99
N ASP A 127 -5.04 9.04 2.14
CA ASP A 127 -4.22 9.23 3.35
C ASP A 127 -3.68 7.89 3.88
N VAL A 128 -4.52 6.86 3.89
CA VAL A 128 -4.15 5.51 4.31
C VAL A 128 -3.17 4.89 3.32
N ARG A 129 -3.38 5.11 2.02
CA ARG A 129 -2.49 4.66 0.94
C ARG A 129 -1.08 5.26 1.06
N ASN A 130 -0.97 6.57 1.31
CA ASN A 130 0.31 7.25 1.48
C ASN A 130 1.04 6.79 2.76
N LEU A 131 0.31 6.65 3.86
CA LEU A 131 0.86 6.13 5.10
C LEU A 131 1.32 4.67 4.94
N PHE A 132 0.54 3.85 4.22
CA PHE A 132 0.88 2.47 3.91
C PHE A 132 2.15 2.37 3.06
N ARG A 133 2.29 3.22 2.02
CA ARG A 133 3.52 3.36 1.19
C ARG A 133 4.74 3.71 2.03
N ALA A 134 4.63 4.75 2.85
CA ALA A 134 5.72 5.23 3.69
C ALA A 134 6.18 4.15 4.69
N ARG A 135 5.24 3.45 5.33
CA ARG A 135 5.52 2.34 6.24
C ARG A 135 6.19 1.18 5.54
N GLN A 136 5.68 0.76 4.37
CA GLN A 136 6.24 -0.37 3.63
C GLN A 136 7.67 -0.07 3.17
N ALA A 137 7.93 1.12 2.62
CA ALA A 137 9.27 1.54 2.22
C ALA A 137 10.22 1.60 3.44
N GLY A 138 9.78 2.19 4.55
CA GLY A 138 10.57 2.25 5.79
C GLY A 138 10.92 0.87 6.35
N LEU A 139 9.96 -0.07 6.33
CA LEU A 139 10.17 -1.44 6.80
C LEU A 139 11.09 -2.24 5.89
N ILE A 140 10.98 -2.09 4.57
CA ILE A 140 11.89 -2.74 3.60
C ILE A 140 13.32 -2.23 3.81
N THR A 141 13.50 -0.91 3.90
CA THR A 141 14.82 -0.32 4.18
C THR A 141 15.36 -0.79 5.52
N GLY A 142 14.51 -0.84 6.56
CA GLY A 142 14.86 -1.37 7.87
C GLY A 142 15.31 -2.83 7.82
N ALA A 143 14.63 -3.69 7.05
CA ALA A 143 14.99 -5.09 6.87
C ALA A 143 16.38 -5.25 6.25
N VAL A 144 16.68 -4.51 5.19
CA VAL A 144 18.00 -4.53 4.53
C VAL A 144 19.08 -4.01 5.46
N SER A 145 18.85 -2.88 6.13
CA SER A 145 19.82 -2.26 7.05
C SER A 145 20.13 -3.17 8.24
N LEU A 146 19.12 -3.79 8.87
CA LEU A 146 19.33 -4.75 9.96
C LEU A 146 19.98 -6.04 9.47
N GLY A 147 19.66 -6.49 8.26
CA GLY A 147 20.35 -7.59 7.57
C GLY A 147 21.85 -7.34 7.46
N GLY A 148 22.21 -6.20 6.88
CA GLY A 148 23.60 -5.80 6.67
C GLY A 148 24.35 -5.56 7.99
N LEU A 149 23.77 -4.81 8.92
CA LEU A 149 24.37 -4.55 10.23
C LEU A 149 24.55 -5.84 11.04
N GLY A 150 23.56 -6.72 11.02
CA GLY A 150 23.65 -8.02 11.69
C GLY A 150 24.74 -8.90 11.07
N ALA A 151 24.86 -8.94 9.75
CA ALA A 151 25.93 -9.67 9.06
C ALA A 151 27.32 -9.13 9.40
N LEU A 152 27.49 -7.81 9.39
CA LEU A 152 28.76 -7.15 9.76
C LEU A 152 29.11 -7.41 11.22
N TRP A 153 28.14 -7.34 12.12
CA TRP A 153 28.33 -7.63 13.54
C TRP A 153 28.80 -9.07 13.78
N GLN A 154 28.16 -10.05 13.13
CA GLN A 154 28.56 -11.46 13.23
C GLN A 154 29.97 -11.69 12.67
N GLY A 155 30.29 -11.06 11.54
CA GLY A 155 31.64 -11.11 10.96
C GLY A 155 32.69 -10.53 11.93
N TYR A 156 32.41 -9.37 12.52
CA TYR A 156 33.30 -8.72 13.50
C TYR A 156 33.54 -9.59 14.73
N MET A 157 32.48 -10.13 15.34
CA MET A 157 32.61 -11.02 16.50
C MET A 157 33.39 -12.29 16.18
N GLY A 158 33.31 -12.76 14.92
CA GLY A 158 34.03 -13.94 14.47
C GLY A 158 35.50 -13.72 14.14
N LEU A 159 35.99 -12.47 14.01
CA LEU A 159 37.39 -12.18 13.72
C LEU A 159 38.34 -12.72 14.81
N GLY A 160 37.96 -12.61 16.09
CA GLY A 160 38.78 -13.15 17.18
C GLY A 160 38.92 -14.68 17.13
N THR A 161 37.86 -15.39 16.71
CA THR A 161 37.91 -16.84 16.47
C THR A 161 38.79 -17.21 15.27
N LEU A 162 38.79 -16.38 14.23
CA LEU A 162 39.63 -16.57 13.04
C LEU A 162 41.12 -16.38 13.35
N GLU A 163 41.45 -15.37 14.16
CA GLU A 163 42.82 -15.14 14.62
C GLU A 163 43.35 -16.31 15.46
N ALA A 164 42.50 -16.89 16.31
CA ALA A 164 42.86 -18.03 17.13
C ALA A 164 42.91 -19.36 16.35
N SER A 165 42.07 -19.52 15.31
CA SER A 165 41.92 -20.77 14.56
C SER A 165 41.40 -20.51 13.15
N PRO A 166 42.29 -20.31 12.16
CA PRO A 166 41.92 -20.02 10.77
C PRO A 166 41.08 -21.11 10.10
N ASP A 167 41.18 -22.37 10.56
CA ASP A 167 40.39 -23.47 10.00
C ASP A 167 38.88 -23.33 10.26
N LEU A 168 38.48 -22.45 11.20
CA LEU A 168 37.09 -22.20 11.58
C LEU A 168 36.41 -21.10 10.75
N VAL A 169 36.98 -20.68 9.62
CA VAL A 169 36.39 -19.63 8.74
C VAL A 169 34.91 -19.85 8.48
N TRP A 170 34.51 -21.09 8.21
CA TRP A 170 33.11 -21.38 7.87
C TRP A 170 32.15 -21.17 9.04
N HIS A 171 32.60 -21.38 10.29
CA HIS A 171 31.80 -21.13 11.49
C HIS A 171 31.53 -19.64 11.74
N VAL A 172 32.36 -18.76 11.18
CA VAL A 172 32.22 -17.30 11.26
C VAL A 172 31.43 -16.75 10.08
N VAL A 173 31.72 -17.23 8.87
CA VAL A 173 31.09 -16.75 7.63
C VAL A 173 29.61 -17.15 7.57
N ARG A 174 29.27 -18.39 7.95
CA ARG A 174 27.90 -18.91 7.81
C ARG A 174 26.85 -18.10 8.61
N PRO A 175 27.04 -17.79 9.91
CA PRO A 175 26.10 -16.95 10.66
C PRO A 175 25.91 -15.54 10.06
N ALA A 176 26.99 -14.93 9.57
CA ALA A 176 26.94 -13.62 8.93
C ALA A 176 26.12 -13.65 7.63
N VAL A 177 26.37 -14.64 6.77
CA VAL A 177 25.63 -14.85 5.52
C VAL A 177 24.15 -15.13 5.79
N LEU A 178 23.83 -16.00 6.75
CA LEU A 178 22.44 -16.31 7.12
C LEU A 178 21.71 -15.05 7.61
N THR A 179 22.33 -14.26 8.48
CA THR A 179 21.73 -13.02 9.01
C THR A 179 21.46 -12.00 7.90
N GLY A 180 22.39 -11.86 6.95
CA GLY A 180 22.20 -11.02 5.77
C GLY A 180 21.08 -11.53 4.85
N ALA A 181 21.06 -12.84 4.59
CA ALA A 181 20.06 -13.48 3.74
C ALA A 181 18.63 -13.34 4.30
N ILE A 182 18.46 -13.44 5.62
CA ILE A 182 17.16 -13.22 6.28
C ILE A 182 16.68 -11.77 6.07
N GLY A 183 17.56 -10.78 6.26
CA GLY A 183 17.22 -9.37 6.03
C GLY A 183 16.81 -9.09 4.57
N ILE A 184 17.55 -9.64 3.61
CA ILE A 184 17.23 -9.53 2.18
C ILE A 184 15.92 -10.26 1.86
N GLY A 185 15.72 -11.46 2.40
CA GLY A 185 14.49 -12.24 2.21
C GLY A 185 13.26 -11.50 2.72
N ALA A 186 13.34 -10.86 3.89
CA ALA A 186 12.27 -10.02 4.43
C ALA A 186 11.99 -8.80 3.53
N ALA A 187 13.04 -8.16 2.99
CA ALA A 187 12.90 -7.06 2.04
C ALA A 187 12.21 -7.48 0.74
N ILE A 188 12.61 -8.62 0.17
CA ILE A 188 11.99 -9.21 -1.03
C ILE A 188 10.52 -9.53 -0.75
N PHE A 189 10.21 -10.16 0.38
CA PHE A 189 8.84 -10.42 0.79
C PHE A 189 8.01 -9.13 0.86
N GLY A 190 8.54 -8.08 1.49
CA GLY A 190 7.90 -6.77 1.56
C GLY A 190 7.67 -6.14 0.17
N ALA A 191 8.64 -6.26 -0.73
CA ALA A 191 8.56 -5.72 -2.09
C ALA A 191 7.57 -6.50 -2.97
N LEU A 192 7.59 -7.83 -2.93
CA LEU A 192 6.65 -8.67 -3.68
C LEU A 192 5.22 -8.52 -3.16
N GLY A 193 5.04 -8.46 -1.83
CA GLY A 193 3.75 -8.18 -1.22
C GLY A 193 3.18 -6.83 -1.68
N TRP A 194 4.05 -5.82 -1.83
CA TRP A 194 3.69 -4.52 -2.40
C TRP A 194 3.29 -4.61 -3.88
N LEU A 195 4.09 -5.30 -4.70
CA LEU A 195 3.81 -5.48 -6.13
C LEU A 195 2.49 -6.22 -6.38
N ALA A 196 2.11 -7.16 -5.52
CA ALA A 196 0.83 -7.85 -5.61
C ALA A 196 -0.39 -6.91 -5.42
N LEU A 197 -0.21 -5.80 -4.70
CA LEU A 197 -1.27 -4.80 -4.46
C LEU A 197 -1.28 -3.67 -5.51
N LEU A 198 -0.17 -3.51 -6.25
CA LEU A 198 0.04 -2.41 -7.19
C LEU A 198 -1.02 -2.31 -8.30
N PRO A 199 -1.43 -3.39 -8.99
CA PRO A 199 -2.37 -3.30 -10.10
C PRO A 199 -3.70 -2.67 -9.69
N ARG A 200 -4.16 -2.97 -8.47
CA ARG A 200 -5.43 -2.47 -7.95
C ARG A 200 -5.32 -1.01 -7.51
N LEU A 201 -4.20 -0.64 -6.90
CA LEU A 201 -3.91 0.76 -6.55
C LEU A 201 -3.86 1.67 -7.78
N ILE A 202 -3.28 1.20 -8.90
CA ILE A 202 -3.21 1.96 -10.16
C ILE A 202 -4.60 2.14 -10.76
N SER A 203 -5.44 1.09 -10.74
CA SER A 203 -6.82 1.17 -11.21
C SER A 203 -7.62 2.24 -10.45
N ASP A 204 -7.48 2.27 -9.12
CA ASP A 204 -8.17 3.24 -8.28
C ASP A 204 -7.66 4.66 -8.54
N GLU A 205 -6.34 4.87 -8.60
CA GLU A 205 -5.74 6.19 -8.90
C GLU A 205 -6.11 6.71 -10.29
N SER A 206 -6.19 5.83 -11.29
CA SER A 206 -6.58 6.23 -12.64
C SER A 206 -8.05 6.66 -12.70
N SER A 207 -8.90 6.03 -11.90
CA SER A 207 -10.32 6.35 -11.78
C SER A 207 -10.51 7.67 -11.03
N GLU A 208 -9.80 7.87 -9.92
CA GLU A 208 -9.77 9.12 -9.17
C GLU A 208 -9.33 10.30 -10.04
N ARG A 209 -8.21 10.18 -10.77
CA ARG A 209 -7.72 11.24 -11.67
C ARG A 209 -8.70 11.55 -12.79
N ARG A 210 -9.36 10.55 -13.36
CA ARG A 210 -10.39 10.77 -14.40
C ARG A 210 -11.58 11.56 -13.84
N ILE A 211 -12.05 11.21 -12.65
CA ILE A 211 -13.12 11.94 -11.96
C ILE A 211 -12.67 13.38 -11.64
N GLU A 212 -11.46 13.55 -11.11
CA GLU A 212 -10.89 14.87 -10.81
C GLU A 212 -10.76 15.72 -12.09
N THR A 213 -10.34 15.12 -13.21
CA THR A 213 -10.26 15.84 -14.50
C THR A 213 -11.65 16.27 -15.02
N LEU A 214 -12.69 15.49 -14.74
CA LEU A 214 -14.08 15.85 -15.07
C LEU A 214 -14.64 16.95 -14.15
N LEU A 215 -14.20 16.97 -12.88
CA LEU A 215 -14.67 17.91 -11.86
C LEU A 215 -13.85 19.21 -11.77
N THR A 216 -12.60 19.19 -12.23
CA THR A 216 -11.72 20.37 -12.17
C THR A 216 -11.99 21.27 -13.37
N PRO A 217 -12.31 22.56 -13.16
CA PRO A 217 -12.59 23.49 -14.25
C PRO A 217 -11.39 23.56 -15.18
N SER A 218 -11.62 23.32 -16.47
CA SER A 218 -10.65 23.56 -17.53
C SER A 218 -10.19 25.02 -17.50
N ARG A 219 -9.09 25.29 -16.78
CA ARG A 219 -8.31 26.54 -16.82
C ARG A 219 -7.58 26.74 -18.17
N LEU A 220 -8.16 26.28 -19.27
CA LEU A 220 -7.57 26.39 -20.61
C LEU A 220 -8.53 26.96 -21.66
N GLN A 221 -9.54 27.72 -21.24
CA GLN A 221 -10.28 28.61 -22.15
C GLN A 221 -10.56 29.95 -21.46
N ARG A 222 -9.51 30.77 -21.32
CA ARG A 222 -9.62 32.23 -21.47
C ARG A 222 -8.69 32.64 -22.61
N PRO A 223 -9.08 33.65 -23.39
CA PRO A 223 -9.23 33.50 -24.83
C PRO A 223 -8.07 34.18 -25.56
N LEU A 224 -8.10 34.02 -26.88
CA LEU A 224 -7.44 34.85 -27.88
C LEU A 224 -7.83 36.35 -27.77
N ASP A 225 -7.60 37.01 -26.64
CA ASP A 225 -7.83 38.45 -26.45
C ASP A 225 -6.56 39.30 -26.73
N ASN A 226 -5.49 38.70 -27.26
CA ASN A 226 -4.29 39.46 -27.69
C ASN A 226 -4.16 39.56 -29.23
N ALA A 227 -5.26 39.50 -29.98
CA ALA A 227 -5.25 39.60 -31.44
C ALA A 227 -6.03 40.79 -32.01
N VAL A 228 -6.28 41.84 -31.21
CA VAL A 228 -6.68 43.16 -31.72
C VAL A 228 -6.01 44.23 -30.86
N GLU A 229 -4.79 44.59 -31.22
CA GLU A 229 -4.28 45.97 -31.24
C GLU A 229 -3.25 46.08 -32.38
#